data_AF-A0A925WPQ0-F1
#
_entry.id   AF-A0A925WPQ0-F1
#
_cell.length_a   1.000
_cell.length_b   1.000
_cell.length_c   1.000
_cell.angle_alpha   90.00
_cell.angle_beta   90.00
_cell.angle_gamma   90.00
#
_symmetry.space_group_name_H-M   'P 1'
#
loop_
_entity.id
_entity.type
_entity.pdbx_description
1 polymer ?
#
loop_
_entity_poly.entity_id
_entity_poly.type
_entity_poly.pdbx_seq_one_letter_code
_entity_poly.pdbx_strand_id
1 'polypeptide(L)' 'MASSKRITLREIARHADTSTMAVSVVLNGARSNTRVSDATRRRITEIAASLNYSPNALAQGLKR' A
#
# COMPACT_ATOMS: atom_id res chain seq x y z
N MET A 1 22.08 7.99 12.46
CA MET A 1 21.24 9.05 11.87
C MET A 1 20.67 8.55 10.55
N ALA A 2 19.41 8.93 10.28
CA ALA A 2 18.60 8.62 9.09
C ALA A 2 18.35 7.12 8.80
N SER A 3 17.35 6.55 9.49
CA SER A 3 16.72 5.30 9.09
C SER A 3 16.20 5.46 7.65
N SER A 4 16.79 4.71 6.72
CA SER A 4 16.40 4.67 5.31
C SER A 4 14.88 4.53 5.24
N LYS A 5 14.20 5.62 4.87
CA LYS A 5 12.75 5.76 4.97
C LYS A 5 12.10 4.80 3.95
N ARG A 6 11.98 3.53 4.32
CA ARG A 6 11.27 2.53 3.52
C ARG A 6 9.84 3.04 3.35
N ILE A 7 9.39 3.12 2.11
CA ILE A 7 8.00 3.44 1.81
C ILE A 7 7.12 2.37 2.47
N THR A 8 6.34 2.80 3.46
CA THR A 8 5.40 1.94 4.18
C THR A 8 3.99 2.16 3.63
N LEU A 9 3.10 1.21 3.90
CA LEU A 9 1.66 1.36 3.61
C LEU A 9 1.08 2.66 4.20
N ARG A 10 1.64 3.15 5.32
CA ARG A 10 1.25 4.41 5.96
C ARG A 10 1.65 5.66 5.17
N GLU A 11 2.80 5.63 4.50
CA GLU A 11 3.21 6.71 3.59
C GLU A 11 2.28 6.77 2.39
N ILE A 12 1.99 5.62 1.76
CA ILE A 12 1.09 5.52 0.61
C ILE A 12 -0.32 6.00 0.99
N ALA A 13 -0.82 5.61 2.16
CA ALA A 13 -2.11 6.04 2.68
C ALA A 13 -2.20 7.57 2.82
N ARG A 14 -1.14 8.20 3.35
CA ARG A 14 -1.05 9.66 3.46
C ARG A 14 -1.04 10.35 2.10
N HIS A 15 -0.29 9.81 1.13
CA HIS A 15 -0.22 10.39 -0.21
C HIS A 15 -1.51 10.20 -1.01
N ALA A 16 -2.21 9.09 -0.80
CA ALA A 16 -3.47 8.79 -1.47
C ALA A 16 -4.68 9.49 -0.84
N ASP A 17 -4.50 10.11 0.33
CA ASP A 17 -5.58 10.64 1.18
C ASP A 17 -6.60 9.55 1.56
N THR A 18 -6.08 8.40 1.99
CA THR A 18 -6.89 7.22 2.33
C THR A 18 -6.43 6.57 3.62
N SER A 19 -7.22 5.64 4.14
CA SER A 19 -6.84 4.83 5.29
C SER A 19 -5.79 3.78 4.90
N THR A 20 -4.86 3.48 5.81
CA THR A 20 -3.91 2.36 5.68
C THR A 20 -4.61 1.03 5.37
N MET A 21 -5.83 0.84 5.88
CA MET A 21 -6.66 -0.32 5.61
C MET A 21 -7.06 -0.41 4.13
N ALA A 22 -7.49 0.70 3.51
CA ALA A 22 -7.86 0.74 2.09
C ALA A 22 -6.65 0.40 1.20
N VAL A 23 -5.49 0.98 1.51
CA VAL A 23 -4.23 0.68 0.81
C VAL A 23 -3.84 -0.79 0.96
N SER A 24 -3.96 -1.37 2.16
CA SER A 24 -3.68 -2.79 2.39
C SER A 24 -4.63 -3.70 1.62
N VAL A 25 -5.92 -3.36 1.55
CA VAL A 25 -6.91 -4.11 0.75
C VAL A 25 -6.58 -4.03 -0.73
N VAL A 26 -6.21 -2.85 -1.23
CA VAL A 26 -5.87 -2.64 -2.64
C VAL A 26 -4.58 -3.35 -3.03
N LEU A 27 -3.53 -3.27 -2.20
CA LEU A 27 -2.19 -3.78 -2.51
C LEU A 27 -1.97 -5.24 -2.11
N ASN A 28 -2.50 -5.69 -0.97
CA ASN A 28 -2.37 -7.07 -0.49
C ASN A 28 -3.59 -7.94 -0.79
N GLY A 29 -4.65 -7.38 -1.40
CA GLY A 29 -5.87 -8.13 -1.71
C GLY A 29 -6.58 -8.70 -0.48
N ALA A 30 -6.32 -8.16 0.72
CA ALA A 30 -6.93 -8.64 1.95
C ALA A 30 -8.44 -8.53 1.81
N ARG A 31 -9.16 -9.64 2.00
CA ARG A 31 -10.62 -9.73 1.93
C ARG A 31 -11.25 -8.86 3.00
N SER A 32 -11.39 -7.57 2.72
CA SER A 32 -12.17 -6.66 3.52
C SER A 32 -13.38 -6.27 2.69
N ASN A 33 -14.55 -6.21 3.33
CA ASN A 33 -15.82 -5.79 2.74
C ASN A 33 -15.82 -4.31 2.31
N THR A 34 -14.68 -3.63 2.39
CA THR A 34 -14.48 -2.26 1.97
C THR A 34 -14.59 -2.16 0.45
N ARG A 35 -15.72 -1.64 -0.03
CA ARG A 35 -15.83 -1.16 -1.42
C ARG A 35 -14.94 0.06 -1.58
N VAL A 36 -13.73 -0.16 -2.10
CA VAL A 36 -12.87 0.91 -2.56
C VAL A 36 -13.29 1.25 -3.99
N SER A 37 -13.65 2.51 -4.24
CA SER A 37 -13.97 2.98 -5.58
C SER A 37 -12.78 2.78 -6.53
N ASP A 38 -13.04 2.49 -7.80
CA ASP A 38 -11.97 2.30 -8.79
C ASP A 38 -11.06 3.52 -8.93
N ALA A 39 -11.61 4.73 -8.73
CA ALA A 39 -10.84 5.97 -8.68
C ALA A 39 -9.77 5.95 -7.57
N THR A 40 -10.16 5.57 -6.36
CA THR A 40 -9.25 5.45 -5.21
C THR A 40 -8.25 4.31 -5.42
N ARG A 41 -8.71 3.20 -6.01
CA ARG A 41 -7.84 2.07 -6.35
C ARG A 41 -6.72 2.47 -7.32
N ARG A 42 -7.07 3.15 -8.41
CA ARG A 42 -6.11 3.71 -9.37
C ARG A 42 -5.12 4.64 -8.69
N ARG A 43 -5.62 5.59 -7.89
CA ARG A 43 -4.77 6.55 -7.18
C ARG A 43 -3.77 5.87 -6.26
N ILE A 44 -4.19 4.84 -5.52
CA ILE A 44 -3.31 4.04 -4.66
C ILE A 44 -2.26 3.29 -5.50
N THR A 45 -2.65 2.66 -6.61
CA THR A 45 -1.73 1.93 -7.48
C THR A 45 -0.71 2.85 -8.15
N GLU A 46 -1.13 4.02 -8.64
CA GLU A 46 -0.26 5.03 -9.24
C GLU A 46 0.75 5.58 -8.23
N ILE A 47 0.29 5.90 -7.01
CA ILE A 47 1.17 6.38 -5.93
C ILE A 47 2.13 5.28 -5.49
N ALA A 48 1.66 4.03 -5.35
CA ALA A 48 2.52 2.91 -5.01
C ALA A 48 3.62 2.71 -6.08
N ALA A 49 3.26 2.77 -7.36
CA ALA A 49 4.22 2.72 -8.46
C ALA A 49 5.20 3.90 -8.44
N SER A 50 4.69 5.12 -8.25
CA SER A 50 5.52 6.34 -8.19
C SER A 50 6.48 6.35 -7.00
N LEU A 51 6.08 5.77 -5.88
CA LEU A 51 6.92 5.64 -4.68
C LEU A 51 7.83 4.41 -4.74
N ASN A 52 7.85 3.68 -5.86
CA ASN A 52 8.59 2.44 -6.03
C ASN A 52 8.26 1.41 -4.93
N TYR A 53 7.02 1.46 -4.43
CA TYR A 53 6.49 0.46 -3.50
C TYR A 53 6.23 -0.81 -4.27
N SER A 54 7.24 -1.67 -4.31
CA SER A 54 7.06 -3.06 -4.69
C SER A 54 6.56 -3.83 -3.47
N PRO A 55 5.43 -4.53 -3.53
CA PRO A 55 5.08 -5.50 -2.49
C PRO A 55 6.26 -6.45 -2.36
N ASN A 56 6.98 -6.36 -1.24
CA ASN A 56 8.18 -7.14 -1.03
C ASN A 56 7.80 -8.62 -1.11
N ALA A 57 8.11 -9.27 -2.23
CA ALA A 57 8.03 -10.72 -2.37
C ALA A 57 8.84 -11.42 -1.26
N LEU A 58 9.91 -10.76 -0.77
CA LEU A 58 10.69 -11.17 0.39
C LEU A 58 9.91 -11.12 1.72
N ALA A 59 8.97 -10.19 1.90
CA ALA A 59 8.12 -10.13 3.10
C ALA A 59 7.02 -11.20 3.07
N GLN A 60 6.64 -11.66 1.87
CA GLN A 60 5.66 -12.74 1.67
C GLN A 60 6.26 -14.13 1.97
N GLY A 61 7.59 -14.28 1.95
CA GLY A 61 8.30 -15.51 2.35
C GLY A 61 8.57 -15.66 3.84
N LEU A 62 8.40 -14.61 4.65
CA LEU A 62 8.77 -14.60 6.08
C LEU A 62 7.56 -14.66 7.03
N LYS A 63 6.42 -15.18 6.56
CA LYS A 63 5.37 -15.74 7.43
C LYS A 63 5.52 -17.27 7.43
N ARG A 64 6.34 -17.77 8.35
CA ARG A 64 6.19 -19.09 8.94
C ARG A 64 6.23 -18.95 10.45
#